data_AF-A0A834CHP7-F1
#
_entry.id   AF-A0A834CHP7-F1
#
_cell.length_a   1.000
_cell.length_b   1.000
_cell.length_c   1.000
_cell.angle_alpha   90.00
_cell.angle_beta   90.00
_cell.angle_gamma   90.00
#
_symmetry.space_group_name_H-M   'P 1'
#
loop_
_entity.id
_entity.type
_entity.pdbx_description
1 polymer ?
#
loop_
_entity_poly.entity_id
_entity_poly.type
_entity_poly.pdbx_seq_one_letter_code
_entity_poly.pdbx_strand_id
1 'polypeptide(L)'
;MEKTFPLRRLEVVQDAPMIKELLERWPALFTPEEINAEFKRLTNTSLQSQFLSQLDFLTPNLLRLFQKSSSRHRNKLKLLAASISVGT
;
A
#
# COMPACT_ATOMS: atom_id res chain seq x y z
N MET A 1 20.76 8.49 -7.21
CA MET A 1 20.47 7.33 -6.32
C MET A 1 20.50 5.97 -7.05
N GLU A 2 21.18 5.86 -8.20
CA GLU A 2 21.32 4.56 -8.91
C GLU A 2 22.27 3.58 -8.19
N LYS A 3 23.32 4.10 -7.55
CA LYS A 3 24.36 3.27 -6.89
C LYS A 3 23.93 2.63 -5.56
N THR A 4 22.75 2.95 -5.02
CA THR A 4 22.28 2.44 -3.72
C THR A 4 21.33 1.25 -3.84
N PHE A 5 20.72 0.99 -5.00
CA PHE A 5 19.74 -0.11 -5.12
C PHE A 5 20.35 -1.52 -4.94
N PRO A 6 21.45 -1.90 -5.63
CA PRO A 6 22.02 -3.23 -5.44
C PRO A 6 22.50 -3.47 -4.00
N LEU A 7 23.08 -2.45 -3.37
CA LEU A 7 23.55 -2.52 -1.99
C LEU A 7 22.38 -2.69 -0.99
N ARG A 8 21.32 -1.88 -1.14
CA ARG A 8 20.10 -1.98 -0.32
C ARG A 8 19.44 -3.36 -0.46
N ARG A 9 19.33 -3.87 -1.69
CA ARG A 9 18.74 -5.18 -1.93
C ARG A 9 19.57 -6.30 -1.34
N LEU A 10 20.90 -6.21 -1.42
CA LEU A 10 21.80 -7.17 -0.80
C LEU A 10 21.54 -7.25 0.72
N GLU A 11 21.53 -6.10 1.39
CA GLU A 11 21.25 -5.99 2.83
C GLU A 11 19.86 -6.52 3.20
N VAL A 12 18.81 -6.10 2.48
CA VAL A 12 17.43 -6.54 2.77
C VAL A 12 17.24 -8.05 2.56
N VAL A 13 17.83 -8.61 1.50
CA VAL A 13 17.62 -10.01 1.11
C VAL A 13 18.55 -10.95 1.86
N GLN A 14 19.80 -10.56 2.14
CA GLN A 14 20.76 -11.42 2.86
C GLN A 14 20.68 -11.24 4.37
N ASP A 15 20.69 -9.99 4.85
CA ASP A 15 20.82 -9.72 6.28
C ASP A 15 19.44 -9.72 6.97
N ALA A 16 18.36 -9.57 6.21
CA ALA A 16 16.97 -9.51 6.69
C ALA A 16 16.83 -8.67 7.98
N PRO A 17 17.34 -7.42 7.98
CA PRO A 17 17.41 -6.61 9.19
C PRO A 17 16.00 -6.26 9.70
N MET A 18 15.91 -5.90 10.97
CA MET A 18 14.64 -5.41 11.51
C MET A 18 14.21 -4.14 10.76
N ILE A 19 12.89 -3.93 10.58
CA ILE A 19 12.34 -2.75 9.89
C ILE A 19 12.88 -1.45 10.48
N LYS A 20 13.10 -1.41 11.80
CA LYS A 20 13.68 -0.25 12.49
C LYS A 20 15.08 0.10 11.96
N GLU A 21 15.94 -0.90 11.79
CA GLU A 21 17.32 -0.71 11.29
C GLU A 21 17.31 -0.28 9.83
N LEU A 22 16.40 -0.85 9.02
CA LEU A 22 16.20 -0.46 7.63
C LEU A 22 15.74 1.00 7.52
N LEU A 23 14.83 1.44 8.40
CA LEU A 23 14.34 2.82 8.45
C LEU A 23 15.43 3.79 8.88
N GLU A 24 16.23 3.46 9.89
CA GLU A 24 17.34 4.30 10.35
C GLU A 24 18.43 4.47 9.27
N ARG A 25 18.73 3.40 8.54
CA ARG A 25 19.79 3.39 7.53
C ARG A 25 19.33 3.94 6.17
N TRP A 26 18.08 3.68 5.81
CA TRP A 26 17.50 4.05 4.52
C TRP A 26 16.12 4.72 4.68
N PRO A 27 16.03 5.87 5.37
CA PRO A 27 14.75 6.52 5.63
C PRO A 27 14.02 6.91 4.35
N ALA A 28 14.77 7.23 3.28
CA ALA A 28 14.20 7.56 1.98
C ALA A 28 13.38 6.41 1.38
N LEU A 29 13.69 5.14 1.67
CA LEU A 29 12.90 3.98 1.17
C LEU A 29 11.45 3.99 1.66
N PHE A 30 11.14 4.76 2.69
CA PHE A 30 9.81 4.85 3.27
C PHE A 30 9.04 6.10 2.82
N THR A 31 9.60 6.88 1.89
CA THR A 31 8.79 7.92 1.22
C THR A 31 7.89 7.28 0.17
N PRO A 32 6.67 7.82 -0.04
CA PRO A 32 5.79 7.31 -1.08
C PRO A 32 6.45 7.22 -2.45
N GLU A 33 7.29 8.19 -2.82
CA GLU A 33 7.96 8.26 -4.12
C GLU A 33 8.95 7.10 -4.31
N GLU A 34 9.81 6.85 -3.31
CA GLU A 34 10.79 5.77 -3.37
C GLU A 34 10.11 4.41 -3.31
N ILE A 35 9.05 4.23 -2.49
CA ILE A 35 8.28 2.98 -2.47
C ILE A 35 7.71 2.69 -3.86
N ASN A 36 7.15 3.70 -4.54
CA ASN A 36 6.63 3.56 -5.89
C ASN A 36 7.74 3.21 -6.89
N ALA A 37 8.91 3.86 -6.80
CA ALA A 37 10.04 3.59 -7.67
C ALA A 37 10.61 2.18 -7.47
N GLU A 38 10.75 1.73 -6.21
CA GLU A 38 11.24 0.41 -5.87
C GLU A 38 10.28 -0.69 -6.30
N PHE A 39 8.98 -0.53 -6.03
CA PHE A 39 7.97 -1.46 -6.49
C PHE A 39 8.04 -1.62 -8.02
N LYS A 40 8.03 -0.51 -8.76
CA LYS A 40 8.11 -0.52 -10.22
C LYS A 40 9.40 -1.18 -10.72
N ARG A 41 10.53 -0.98 -10.06
CA ARG A 41 11.79 -1.62 -10.42
C ARG A 41 11.77 -3.14 -10.17
N LEU A 42 11.07 -3.60 -9.14
CA LEU A 42 10.97 -5.03 -8.81
C LEU A 42 9.94 -5.79 -9.64
N THR A 43 8.77 -5.20 -9.88
CA THR A 43 7.62 -5.86 -10.52
C THR A 43 7.41 -5.45 -11.97
N ASN A 44 8.08 -4.39 -12.43
CA ASN A 44 7.82 -3.71 -13.69
C ASN A 44 6.39 -3.14 -13.82
N THR A 45 5.67 -2.98 -12.71
CA THR A 45 4.30 -2.44 -12.66
C THR A 45 4.22 -1.20 -11.79
N SER A 46 3.29 -0.28 -12.10
CA SER A 46 3.05 0.90 -11.24
C SER A 46 2.24 0.49 -10.01
N LEU A 47 2.78 0.72 -8.81
CA LEU A 47 2.11 0.39 -7.55
C LEU A 47 0.75 1.08 -7.43
N GLN A 48 0.72 2.41 -7.60
CA GLN A 48 -0.52 3.18 -7.48
C GLN A 48 -1.58 2.71 -8.48
N SER A 49 -1.21 2.53 -9.74
CA SER A 49 -2.16 2.08 -10.77
C SER A 49 -2.70 0.69 -10.47
N GLN A 50 -1.84 -0.25 -10.08
CA GLN A 50 -2.24 -1.60 -9.71
C GLN A 50 -3.10 -1.62 -8.44
N PHE A 51 -2.76 -0.81 -7.44
CA PHE A 51 -3.55 -0.69 -6.22
C PHE A 51 -4.97 -0.19 -6.52
N LEU A 52 -5.08 0.90 -7.28
CA LEU A 52 -6.37 1.48 -7.64
C LEU A 52 -7.19 0.51 -8.51
N SER A 53 -6.58 -0.14 -9.50
CA SER A 53 -7.29 -1.11 -10.34
C SER A 53 -7.83 -2.29 -9.55
N GLN A 54 -7.06 -2.80 -8.58
CA GLN A 54 -7.50 -3.88 -7.71
C GLN A 54 -8.59 -3.42 -6.74
N LEU A 55 -8.50 -2.18 -6.25
CA LEU A 55 -9.55 -1.59 -5.42
C LEU A 55 -10.86 -1.47 -6.20
N ASP A 56 -10.83 -0.96 -7.43
CA ASP A 56 -11.99 -0.87 -8.31
C ASP A 56 -12.60 -2.25 -8.60
N PHE A 57 -11.75 -3.23 -8.91
CA PHE A 57 -12.18 -4.61 -9.14
C PHE A 57 -12.87 -5.24 -7.91
N LEU A 58 -12.37 -4.97 -6.70
CA LEU A 58 -12.91 -5.52 -5.46
C LEU A 58 -14.11 -4.73 -4.92
N THR A 59 -14.26 -3.46 -5.29
CA THR A 59 -15.30 -2.55 -4.79
C THR A 59 -16.71 -3.13 -4.90
N PRO A 60 -17.17 -3.69 -6.03
CA PRO A 60 -18.52 -4.29 -6.13
C PRO A 60 -18.74 -5.42 -5.12
N ASN A 61 -17.74 -6.25 -4.87
CA ASN A 61 -17.83 -7.34 -3.90
C ASN A 61 -17.90 -6.80 -2.47
N LEU A 62 -17.09 -5.79 -2.15
CA LEU A 62 -17.13 -5.11 -0.86
C LEU A 62 -18.50 -4.45 -0.61
N LEU A 63 -19.07 -3.79 -1.62
CA LEU A 63 -20.41 -3.20 -1.54
C LEU A 63 -21.51 -4.25 -1.35
N ARG A 64 -21.41 -5.40 -2.02
CA ARG A 64 -22.35 -6.51 -1.83
C ARG A 64 -22.28 -7.10 -0.42
N LEU A 65 -21.07 -7.32 0.09
CA LEU A 65 -20.87 -7.76 1.48
C LEU A 65 -21.42 -6.74 2.47
N PHE A 66 -21.21 -5.46 2.19
CA PHE A 66 -21.75 -4.36 2.98
C PHE A 66 -23.28 -4.39 3.03
N GLN A 67 -23.96 -4.60 1.89
CA GLN A 67 -25.43 -4.68 1.84
C GLN A 67 -25.98 -5.88 2.63
N LYS A 68 -25.28 -7.02 2.58
CA LYS A 68 -25.64 -8.28 3.27
C LYS A 68 -25.36 -8.25 4.78
N SER A 69 -24.55 -7.31 5.25
CA SER A 69 -24.16 -7.20 6.65
C SER A 69 -25.34 -6.76 7.56
N SER A 70 -25.35 -7.17 8.83
CA SER A 70 -26.43 -6.82 9.76
C SER A 70 -26.47 -5.32 10.04
N SER A 71 -27.64 -4.78 10.39
CA SER A 71 -27.89 -3.34 10.52
C SER A 71 -26.88 -2.59 11.41
N ARG A 72 -26.37 -3.23 12.48
CA ARG A 72 -25.33 -2.65 13.34
C ARG A 72 -23.98 -2.49 12.62
N HIS A 73 -23.56 -3.49 11.87
CA HIS A 73 -22.32 -3.45 11.09
C HIS A 73 -22.44 -2.52 9.88
N ARG A 74 -23.61 -2.47 9.24
CA ARG A 74 -23.91 -1.50 8.17
C ARG A 74 -23.76 -0.06 8.66
N ASN A 75 -24.27 0.28 9.84
CA ASN A 75 -24.17 1.65 10.36
C ASN A 75 -22.73 2.09 10.63
N LYS A 76 -21.90 1.21 11.22
CA LYS A 76 -20.48 1.50 11.47
C LYS A 76 -19.69 1.66 10.16
N LEU A 77 -20.00 0.84 9.15
CA LEU A 77 -19.36 0.89 7.85
C LEU A 77 -19.86 2.08 6.99
N LYS A 78 -21.13 2.52 7.12
CA LYS A 78 -21.65 3.74 6.47
C LYS A 78 -20.89 4.99 6.90
N LEU A 79 -20.59 5.08 8.21
CA LEU A 79 -19.83 6.20 8.76
C LEU A 79 -18.42 6.25 8.15
N LEU A 80 -17.75 5.10 8.00
CA LEU A 80 -16.43 5.02 7.37
C LEU A 80 -16.46 5.43 5.89
N ALA A 81 -17.45 4.96 5.13
CA ALA A 81 -17.62 5.34 3.72
C ALA A 81 -17.88 6.85 3.55
N ALA A 82 -18.67 7.44 4.45
CA ALA A 82 -18.91 8.89 4.45
C ALA A 82 -17.64 9.69 4.79
N SER A 83 -16.80 9.21 5.70
CA SER A 83 -15.52 9.86 6.03
C SER A 83 -14.53 9.89 4.86
N ILE A 84 -14.57 8.88 3.98
CA ILE A 84 -13.73 8.83 2.77
C ILE A 84 -14.21 9.85 1.72
N SER A 85 -15.53 10.05 1.61
CA SER A 85 -16.13 10.96 0.61
C SER A 85 -16.04 12.44 0.97
N VAL A 86 -15.75 12.79 2.22
CA VAL A 86 -15.66 14.20 2.67
C VAL A 86 -14.23 14.74 2.56
N GLY A 87 -13.25 13.89 2.25
CA GLY A 87 -11.83 14.25 2.13
C GLY A 87 -11.32 14.51 0.71
N THR A 88 -12.19 14.53 -0.29
CA THR A 88 -11.88 14.89 -1.70
C THR A 88 -12.53 16.21 -2.06
#